data_AF-A0A9E1W6N7-F1
#
_entry.id   AF-A0A9E1W6N7-F1
#
_cell.length_a   1.000
_cell.length_b   1.000
_cell.length_c   1.000
_cell.angle_alpha   90.00
_cell.angle_beta   90.00
_cell.angle_gamma   90.00
#
_symmetry.space_group_name_H-M   'P 1'
#
loop_
_entity.id
_entity.type
_entity.pdbx_description
1 polymer ?
#
loop_
_entity_poly.entity_id
_entity_poly.type
_entity_poly.pdbx_seq_one_letter_code
_entity_poly.pdbx_strand_id
1 'polypeptide(L)' 'ELSELGTDAERAARKDELVDEYIEQYANPYIAAERGYVDEVIDPADTRRKIIAGLDMLITKREEQPRRKHGIVPL' A
#
# COMPACT_ATOMS: atom_id res chain seq x y z
N GLU A 1 -26.70 -6.33 -9.32
CA GLU A 1 -26.28 -4.91 -9.46
C GLU A 1 -25.87 -4.52 -10.89
N LEU A 2 -24.67 -4.84 -11.40
CA LEU A 2 -24.28 -4.49 -12.78
C LEU A 2 -25.01 -5.29 -13.89
N SER A 3 -25.46 -6.51 -13.57
CA SER A 3 -26.22 -7.38 -14.49
C SER A 3 -27.68 -6.96 -14.68
N GLU A 4 -28.18 -6.00 -13.88
CA GLU A 4 -29.57 -5.54 -13.89
C GLU A 4 -29.75 -4.23 -14.68
N LEU A 5 -28.64 -3.59 -15.08
CA LEU A 5 -28.64 -2.37 -15.90
C LEU A 5 -28.76 -2.72 -17.39
N GLY A 6 -29.64 -1.99 -18.08
CA GLY A 6 -30.16 -2.35 -19.40
C GLY A 6 -29.17 -2.15 -20.55
N THR A 7 -28.45 -1.02 -20.57
CA THR A 7 -27.51 -0.70 -21.67
C THR A 7 -26.04 -0.83 -21.24
N ASP A 8 -25.16 -1.12 -22.20
CA ASP A 8 -23.72 -1.19 -21.95
C ASP A 8 -23.12 0.14 -21.47
N ALA A 9 -23.69 1.26 -21.90
CA ALA A 9 -23.27 2.60 -21.47
C ALA A 9 -23.60 2.86 -19.99
N GLU A 10 -24.80 2.49 -19.53
CA GLU A 10 -25.19 2.60 -18.12
C GLU A 10 -24.37 1.66 -17.22
N ARG A 11 -24.06 0.44 -17.72
CA ARG A 11 -23.16 -0.48 -17.03
C ARG A 11 -21.74 0.06 -16.89
N ALA A 12 -21.21 0.69 -17.94
CA ALA A 12 -19.89 1.31 -17.91
C ALA A 12 -19.84 2.48 -16.91
N ALA A 13 -20.81 3.41 -16.98
CA ALA A 13 -20.89 4.53 -16.05
C ALA A 13 -21.01 4.05 -14.60
N ARG A 14 -21.85 3.05 -14.33
CA ARG A 14 -21.99 2.49 -12.98
C ARG A 14 -20.72 1.80 -12.49
N LYS A 15 -19.98 1.15 -13.39
CA LYS A 15 -18.69 0.55 -13.05
C LYS A 15 -17.69 1.62 -12.65
N ASP A 16 -17.61 2.72 -13.41
CA ASP A 16 -16.67 3.80 -13.11
C ASP A 16 -16.99 4.45 -11.75
N GLU A 17 -18.27 4.68 -11.44
CA GLU A 17 -18.70 5.13 -10.10
C GLU A 17 -18.25 4.19 -8.98
N LEU A 18 -18.42 2.87 -9.17
CA LEU A 18 -18.02 1.87 -8.18
C LEU A 18 -16.50 1.79 -8.02
N VAL A 19 -15.73 2.03 -9.09
CA VAL A 19 -14.27 2.10 -9.02
C VAL A 19 -13.84 3.32 -8.21
N ASP A 20 -14.43 4.48 -8.48
CA ASP A 20 -14.11 5.71 -7.76
C ASP A 20 -14.46 5.58 -6.27
N GLU A 21 -15.63 5.02 -5.96
CA GLU A 21 -16.05 4.73 -4.59
C GLU A 21 -15.08 3.77 -3.89
N TYR A 22 -14.63 2.73 -4.60
CA TYR A 22 -13.64 1.80 -4.06
C TYR A 22 -12.29 2.47 -3.80
N ILE A 23 -11.85 3.36 -4.69
CA ILE A 23 -10.57 4.07 -4.53
C ILE A 23 -10.63 4.99 -3.30
N GLU A 24 -11.72 5.74 -3.16
CA GLU A 24 -11.90 6.66 -2.05
C GLU A 24 -12.02 5.91 -0.71
N GLN A 25 -12.79 4.82 -0.68
CA GLN A 25 -13.03 4.08 0.55
C GLN A 25 -11.90 3.14 0.95
N TYR A 26 -11.17 2.54 -0.01
CA TYR A 26 -10.24 1.43 0.26
C TYR A 26 -8.83 1.65 -0.25
N ALA A 27 -8.66 2.26 -1.42
CA ALA A 27 -7.34 2.42 -2.06
C ALA A 27 -6.61 3.71 -1.67
N ASN A 28 -7.05 4.39 -0.61
CA ASN A 28 -6.37 5.54 -0.05
C ASN A 28 -5.20 5.09 0.88
N PRO A 29 -4.13 5.90 1.01
CA PRO A 29 -2.96 5.54 1.81
C PRO A 29 -3.24 5.55 3.33
N TYR A 30 -4.33 6.18 3.77
CA TYR A 30 -4.64 6.36 5.19
C TYR A 30 -5.09 5.06 5.85
N ILE A 31 -5.81 4.18 5.13
CA ILE A 31 -6.17 2.86 5.68
C ILE A 31 -4.93 2.02 6.01
N ALA A 32 -3.90 2.10 5.17
CA ALA A 32 -2.64 1.40 5.42
C ALA A 32 -1.91 1.96 6.65
N ALA A 33 -2.00 3.28 6.85
CA ALA A 33 -1.44 3.96 8.03
C ALA A 33 -2.19 3.61 9.32
N GLU A 34 -3.53 3.57 9.29
CA GLU A 34 -4.37 3.17 10.43
C GLU A 34 -4.06 1.75 10.93
N ARG A 35 -3.71 0.85 10.00
CA ARG A 35 -3.33 -0.54 10.32
C ARG A 35 -1.86 -0.70 10.73
N GLY A 36 -1.07 0.37 10.67
CA GLY A 36 0.37 0.34 10.95
C GLY A 36 1.19 -0.44 9.92
N TYR A 37 0.68 -0.64 8.71
CA TYR A 37 1.48 -1.20 7.61
C TYR A 37 2.43 -0.15 7.02
N VAL A 38 2.02 1.11 7.06
CA VAL A 38 2.81 2.28 6.70
C VAL A 38 2.98 3.13 7.94
N ASP A 39 4.20 3.59 8.21
CA ASP A 39 4.50 4.39 9.39
C ASP A 39 3.87 5.80 9.31
N GLU A 40 3.88 6.42 8.12
CA GLU A 40 3.42 7.80 7.93
C GLU A 40 3.06 8.10 6.46
N VAL A 41 2.02 8.91 6.25
CA VAL A 41 1.73 9.54 4.94
C VAL A 41 2.39 10.91 4.92
N ILE A 42 3.33 11.13 3.99
CA ILE A 42 4.21 12.30 3.97
C ILE A 42 3.96 13.19 2.74
N ASP A 43 4.37 14.46 2.82
CA ASP A 43 4.51 15.30 1.64
C ASP A 43 5.63 14.73 0.73
N PRO A 44 5.42 14.58 -0.59
CA PRO A 44 6.46 14.12 -1.51
C PRO A 44 7.80 14.87 -1.37
N ALA A 45 7.78 16.16 -1.05
CA ALA A 45 8.99 16.96 -0.84
C ALA A 45 9.82 16.52 0.37
N ASP A 46 9.19 15.94 1.40
CA ASP A 46 9.85 15.49 2.64
C ASP A 46 10.54 14.12 2.51
N THR A 47 10.32 13.42 1.39
CA THR A 47 10.83 12.06 1.17
C THR A 47 12.32 11.92 1.48
N ARG A 48 13.17 12.84 1.00
CA ARG A 48 14.62 12.80 1.25
C ARG A 48 14.94 12.89 2.75
N ARG A 49 14.26 13.79 3.46
CA ARG A 49 14.48 14.02 4.89
C ARG A 49 14.06 12.79 5.71
N LYS A 50 12.92 12.18 5.36
CA LYS A 50 12.41 10.98 6.02
C LYS A 50 13.33 9.77 5.82
N ILE A 51 13.86 9.58 4.60
CA ILE A 51 14.82 8.52 4.31
C ILE A 51 16.10 8.69 5.15
N ILE A 52 16.66 9.91 5.22
CA ILE A 52 17.87 10.16 6.02
C ILE A 52 17.62 9.81 7.49
N ALA A 53 16.51 10.29 8.07
CA ALA A 53 16.16 9.98 9.46
C ALA A 53 15.99 8.47 9.71
N GLY A 54 15.35 7.75 8.78
CA GLY A 54 15.19 6.31 8.86
C GLY A 54 16.53 5.55 8.79
N LEU A 55 17.43 5.96 7.90
CA LEU A 55 18.77 5.36 7.79
C LEU A 55 19.62 5.64 9.05
N ASP A 56 19.57 6.86 9.58
CA ASP A 56 20.28 7.24 10.80
C ASP A 56 19.80 6.41 11.99
N MET A 57 18.48 6.20 12.12
CA MET A 57 17.90 5.33 13.15
C MET A 57 18.36 3.87 13.01
N LEU A 58 18.49 3.37 11.78
CA LEU A 58 18.78 1.97 11.48
C LEU A 58 20.27 1.64 11.44
N ILE A 59 21.16 2.63 11.62
CA ILE A 59 22.61 2.47 11.43
C ILE A 59 23.22 1.38 12.32
N THR A 60 22.65 1.14 13.50
CA THR A 60 23.11 0.10 14.44
C THR A 60 22.24 -1.15 14.47
N LYS A 61 21.26 -1.30 13.56
CA LYS A 61 20.34 -2.44 13.56
C LYS A 61 21.13 -3.73 13.32
N ARG A 62 20.97 -4.69 14.24
CA ARG A 62 21.48 -6.07 14.11
C ARG A 62 20.34 -7.04 14.34
N GLU A 63 20.17 -8.00 13.44
CA GLU A 63 19.12 -9.00 13.50
C GLU A 63 19.74 -10.39 13.42
N GLU A 64 19.36 -11.28 14.34
CA GLU A 64 19.83 -12.66 14.36
C GLU A 64 18.92 -13.53 13.50
N GLN A 65 19.53 -14.36 12.65
CA GLN A 65 18.81 -15.33 11.83
C GLN A 65 19.00 -16.75 12.38
N PRO A 66 18.03 -17.66 12.15
CA PRO A 66 18.17 -19.07 12.53
C PRO A 66 19.44 -19.70 11.96
N ARG A 67 20.14 -20.51 12.77
CA ARG A 67 21.39 -21.17 12.37
C ARG A 67 21.10 -22.25 11.32
N ARG A 68 21.57 -22.04 10.09
CA ARG A 68 21.47 -22.98 8.96
C ARG A 68 22.63 -22.77 7.98
N LYS A 69 22.91 -23.75 7.10
CA LYS A 69 23.95 -23.62 6.06
C LYS A 69 23.61 -22.56 5.01
N HIS A 70 22.36 -22.56 4.53
CA HIS A 70 21.79 -21.58 3.62
C HIS A 70 20.26 -21.72 3.62
N GLY A 71 19.54 -20.76 3.03
CA GLY A 71 18.10 -20.88 2.77
C GLY A 71 17.81 -21.82 1.59
N ILE A 72 16.53 -22.17 1.42
CA ILE A 72 16.00 -22.80 0.21
C ILE A 72 14.95 -21.84 -0.33
N VAL A 73 15.34 -21.03 -1.32
CA VAL A 73 14.42 -20.13 -2.03
C VAL A 73 13.72 -20.97 -3.11
N PRO A 74 12.40 -20.81 -3.34
CA PRO A 74 11.73 -21.47 -4.46
C PRO A 74 12.45 -21.20 -5.79
N LEU A 75 12.62 -22.24 -6.59
CA LEU A 75 13.16 -22.16 -7.96
C LEU A 75 12.06 -21.91 -8.97
#